data_AF-A0A256ZL77-F1
#
_entry.id   AF-A0A256ZL77-F1
#
_cell.length_a   1.000
_cell.length_b   1.000
_cell.length_c   1.000
_cell.angle_alpha   90.00
_cell.angle_beta   90.00
_cell.angle_gamma   90.00
#
_symmetry.space_group_name_H-M   'P 1'
#
loop_
_entity.id
_entity.type
_entity.pdbx_description
1 polymer ?
#
loop_
_entity_poly.entity_id
_entity_poly.type
_entity_poly.pdbx_seq_one_letter_code
_entity_poly.pdbx_strand_id
1 'polypeptide(L)'
;MTVLRFNILGSPNIGVFSLATDKFAIFPVGLTQRKIERIKNVLKVEVVCLDLAESKLIGVLAEANSNGIILPFYVSDEEVDFLKKNLGINVERIESKKTAFGNLVLANDQGALVSPILSKKEVKKIEDVLGVEVFQG
;
A
#
# COMPACT_ATOMS: atom_id res chain seq x y z
N MET A 1 -1.62 -16.94 17.49
CA MET A 1 -1.78 -15.65 16.78
C MET A 1 -1.29 -14.54 17.71
N THR A 2 -0.25 -13.81 17.32
CA THR A 2 0.30 -12.70 18.13
C THR A 2 -0.33 -11.40 17.67
N VAL A 3 -0.90 -10.62 18.59
CA VAL A 3 -1.46 -9.30 18.28
C VAL A 3 -0.63 -8.24 18.99
N LEU A 4 -0.16 -7.25 18.24
CA LEU A 4 0.68 -6.16 18.75
C LEU A 4 -0.12 -4.87 18.84
N ARG A 5 -0.32 -4.33 20.04
CA ARG A 5 -0.81 -2.96 20.20
C ARG A 5 0.29 -1.97 19.79
N PHE A 6 -0.03 -1.08 18.87
CA PHE A 6 0.94 -0.18 18.26
C PHE A 6 0.36 1.22 18.03
N ASN A 7 1.23 2.21 17.84
CA ASN A 7 0.87 3.55 17.38
C ASN A 7 1.92 4.06 16.41
N ILE A 8 1.48 4.85 15.44
CA ILE A 8 2.34 5.54 14.48
C ILE A 8 2.12 7.02 14.70
N LEU A 9 3.19 7.77 14.97
CA LEU A 9 3.15 9.22 15.23
C LEU A 9 2.17 9.64 16.35
N GLY A 10 2.05 8.80 17.39
CA GLY A 10 1.12 9.04 18.50
C GLY A 10 -0.36 8.71 18.19
N SER A 11 -0.69 8.32 16.96
CA SER A 11 -2.04 7.93 16.56
C SER A 11 -2.26 6.41 16.63
N PRO A 12 -3.43 5.95 17.11
CA PRO A 12 -3.81 4.53 17.09
C PRO A 12 -4.28 4.05 15.70
N ASN A 13 -4.54 4.95 14.76
CA ASN A 13 -5.07 4.64 13.43
C ASN A 13 -3.96 4.15 12.49
N ILE A 14 -3.35 3.01 12.80
CA ILE A 14 -2.15 2.52 12.10
C ILE A 14 -2.38 2.34 10.60
N GLY A 15 -3.56 1.86 10.19
CA GLY A 15 -3.89 1.61 8.78
C GLY A 15 -3.92 2.88 7.92
N VAL A 16 -4.05 4.07 8.51
CA VAL A 16 -3.94 5.34 7.76
C VAL A 16 -2.50 5.57 7.29
N PHE A 17 -1.51 5.11 8.06
CA PHE A 17 -0.10 5.38 7.83
C PHE A 17 0.65 4.21 7.21
N SER A 18 0.10 3.00 7.23
CA SER A 18 0.84 1.81 6.83
C SER A 18 0.03 0.93 5.90
N LEU A 19 0.75 0.23 5.03
CA LEU A 19 0.21 -0.80 4.15
C LEU A 19 0.93 -2.12 4.45
N ALA A 20 0.21 -3.24 4.47
CA ALA A 20 0.81 -4.55 4.73
C ALA A 20 0.19 -5.62 3.82
N THR A 21 1.04 -6.48 3.27
CA THR A 21 0.69 -7.63 2.44
C THR A 21 1.34 -8.89 3.01
N ASP A 22 1.15 -10.04 2.36
CA ASP A 22 1.80 -11.29 2.76
C ASP A 22 3.31 -11.32 2.44
N LYS A 23 3.83 -10.38 1.63
CA LYS A 23 5.26 -10.31 1.26
C LYS A 23 6.01 -9.12 1.87
N PHE A 24 5.34 -7.99 2.07
CA PHE A 24 5.99 -6.76 2.53
C PHE A 24 5.04 -5.86 3.31
N ALA A 25 5.60 -4.90 4.02
CA ALA A 25 4.86 -3.83 4.65
C ALA A 25 5.58 -2.49 4.48
N ILE A 26 4.81 -1.43 4.26
CA ILE A 26 5.29 -0.06 4.05
C ILE A 26 4.82 0.79 5.22
N PHE A 27 5.75 1.54 5.79
CA PHE A 27 5.52 2.45 6.90
C PHE A 27 6.17 3.81 6.61
N PRO A 28 5.73 4.90 7.27
CA PRO A 28 6.31 6.21 7.04
C PRO A 28 7.71 6.31 7.66
N VAL A 29 8.53 7.21 7.12
CA VAL A 29 9.83 7.49 7.73
C VAL A 29 9.66 8.17 9.10
N GLY A 30 10.65 7.99 9.97
CA GLY A 30 10.67 8.55 11.32
C GLY A 30 10.21 7.58 12.44
N LEU A 31 9.92 6.32 12.11
CA LEU A 31 9.78 5.27 13.11
C LEU A 31 11.14 4.94 13.75
N THR A 32 11.15 4.76 15.08
CA THR A 32 12.35 4.31 15.78
C THR A 32 12.74 2.88 15.38
N GLN A 33 14.03 2.56 15.43
CA GLN A 33 14.53 1.20 15.13
C GLN A 33 13.81 0.12 15.95
N ARG A 34 13.59 0.37 17.25
CA ARG A 34 12.84 -0.52 18.15
C ARG A 34 11.41 -0.78 17.65
N LYS A 35 10.74 0.23 17.08
CA LYS A 35 9.40 0.09 16.49
C LYS A 35 9.45 -0.77 15.23
N ILE A 36 10.41 -0.53 14.35
CA ILE A 36 10.61 -1.30 13.11
C ILE A 36 10.91 -2.78 13.41
N GLU A 37 11.79 -3.07 14.36
CA GLU A 37 12.11 -4.45 14.77
C GLU A 37 10.89 -5.19 15.33
N ARG A 38 10.07 -4.52 16.14
CA ARG A 38 8.81 -5.11 16.63
C ARG A 38 7.86 -5.47 15.49
N ILE A 39 7.75 -4.61 14.47
CA ILE A 39 6.93 -4.87 13.29
C ILE A 39 7.48 -6.08 12.54
N LYS A 40 8.79 -6.11 12.24
CA LYS A 40 9.45 -7.23 11.54
C LYS A 40 9.25 -8.56 12.27
N ASN A 41 9.41 -8.58 13.59
CA ASN A 41 9.26 -9.79 14.39
C ASN A 41 7.84 -10.36 14.39
N VAL A 42 6.82 -9.49 14.27
CA VAL A 42 5.41 -9.89 14.30
C VAL A 42 4.91 -10.22 12.89
N LEU A 43 5.12 -9.34 11.92
CA LEU A 43 4.63 -9.53 10.55
C LEU A 43 5.46 -10.53 9.75
N LYS A 44 6.77 -10.66 10.05
CA LYS A 44 7.71 -11.58 9.37
C LYS A 44 7.81 -11.37 7.86
N VAL A 45 7.60 -10.13 7.43
CA VAL A 45 7.72 -9.69 6.04
C VAL A 45 8.80 -8.62 5.92
N GLU A 46 9.20 -8.32 4.67
CA GLU A 46 10.07 -7.18 4.41
C GLU A 46 9.39 -5.87 4.84
N VAL A 47 10.14 -4.98 5.51
CA VAL A 47 9.60 -3.69 5.95
C VAL A 47 10.38 -2.57 5.30
N VAL A 48 9.68 -1.78 4.50
CA VAL A 48 10.20 -0.59 3.82
C VAL A 48 9.66 0.66 4.51
N CYS A 49 10.53 1.66 4.70
CA CYS A 49 10.15 2.95 5.26
C CYS A 49 10.25 4.03 4.19
N LEU A 50 9.13 4.65 3.84
CA LEU A 50 9.01 5.67 2.80
C LEU A 50 7.80 6.55 3.12
N ASP A 51 7.92 7.87 2.97
CA ASP A 51 6.75 8.75 2.85
C ASP A 51 6.36 8.80 1.38
N LEU A 52 5.06 8.73 1.07
CA LEU A 52 4.56 8.60 -0.30
C LEU A 52 3.89 9.90 -0.75
N ALA A 53 4.33 10.46 -1.86
CA ALA A 53 3.91 11.77 -2.37
C ALA A 53 3.98 12.86 -1.28
N GLU A 54 5.14 12.95 -0.63
CA GLU A 54 5.42 13.89 0.48
C GLU A 54 4.44 13.75 1.67
N SER A 55 3.77 12.60 1.78
CA SER A 55 2.74 12.35 2.79
C SER A 55 3.02 11.07 3.57
N LYS A 56 2.64 11.08 4.85
CA LYS A 56 2.70 9.90 5.73
C LYS A 56 1.48 9.00 5.58
N LEU A 57 0.50 9.37 4.75
CA LEU A 57 -0.80 8.70 4.61
C LEU A 57 -0.74 7.52 3.61
N ILE A 58 0.25 6.65 3.75
CA ILE A 58 0.50 5.56 2.79
C ILE A 58 -0.73 4.66 2.62
N GLY A 59 -1.36 4.25 3.72
CA GLY A 59 -2.53 3.37 3.67
C GLY A 59 -3.83 4.06 3.23
N VAL A 60 -3.80 5.38 3.00
CA VAL A 60 -4.89 6.09 2.30
C VAL A 60 -4.61 6.18 0.81
N LEU A 61 -3.35 6.45 0.45
CA LEU A 61 -2.95 6.79 -0.92
C LEU A 61 -2.74 5.56 -1.79
N ALA A 62 -2.23 4.46 -1.23
CA ALA A 62 -1.86 3.26 -1.98
C ALA A 62 -2.67 2.05 -1.53
N GLU A 63 -2.80 1.08 -2.43
CA GLU A 63 -3.29 -0.28 -2.12
C GLU A 63 -2.37 -1.28 -2.80
N ALA A 64 -2.23 -2.48 -2.21
CA ALA A 64 -1.34 -3.49 -2.73
C ALA A 64 -1.72 -4.90 -2.28
N ASN A 65 -1.19 -5.88 -3.00
CA ASN A 65 -1.12 -7.27 -2.59
C ASN A 65 0.30 -7.81 -2.85
N SER A 66 0.50 -9.13 -2.81
CA SER A 66 1.82 -9.75 -3.04
C SER A 66 2.33 -9.65 -4.48
N ASN A 67 1.51 -9.17 -5.44
CA ASN A 67 1.84 -9.09 -6.85
C ASN A 67 2.20 -7.67 -7.30
N GLY A 68 1.53 -6.66 -6.73
CA GLY A 68 1.84 -5.28 -7.06
C GLY A 68 1.22 -4.22 -6.17
N ILE A 69 1.60 -2.97 -6.44
CA ILE A 69 1.17 -1.75 -5.75
C ILE A 69 0.55 -0.79 -6.76
N ILE A 70 -0.63 -0.26 -6.44
CA ILE A 70 -1.26 0.84 -7.17
C ILE A 70 -1.01 2.17 -6.45
N LEU A 71 -0.63 3.19 -7.22
CA LEU A 71 -0.22 4.49 -6.71
C LEU A 71 -0.94 5.66 -7.40
N PRO A 72 -1.10 6.81 -6.73
CA PRO A 72 -1.53 8.06 -7.37
C PRO A 72 -0.63 8.48 -8.53
N PHE A 73 -1.21 9.12 -9.56
CA PHE A 73 -0.48 9.61 -10.73
C PHE A 73 0.63 10.63 -10.43
N TYR A 74 0.54 11.32 -9.28
CA TYR A 74 1.49 12.36 -8.86
C TYR A 74 2.62 11.84 -7.96
N VAL A 75 2.68 10.54 -7.65
CA VAL A 75 3.85 9.97 -6.97
C VAL A 75 5.08 10.15 -7.86
N SER A 76 6.23 10.51 -7.30
CA SER A 76 7.44 10.79 -8.07
C SER A 76 8.08 9.53 -8.66
N ASP A 77 8.91 9.70 -9.70
CA ASP A 77 9.67 8.59 -10.32
C ASP A 77 10.64 7.96 -9.33
N GLU A 78 11.28 8.78 -8.50
CA GLU A 78 12.20 8.33 -7.45
C GLU A 78 11.51 7.39 -6.45
N GLU A 79 10.29 7.71 -6.01
CA GLU A 79 9.51 6.87 -5.09
C GLU A 79 9.08 5.55 -5.74
N VAL A 80 8.66 5.58 -7.01
CA VAL A 80 8.30 4.36 -7.76
C VAL A 80 9.51 3.46 -7.94
N ASP A 81 10.64 4.02 -8.37
CA ASP A 81 11.88 3.27 -8.57
C ASP A 81 12.41 2.69 -7.27
N PHE A 82 12.31 3.44 -6.17
CA PHE A 82 12.64 2.96 -4.83
C PHE A 82 11.78 1.75 -4.46
N LEU A 83 10.46 1.80 -4.64
CA LEU A 83 9.58 0.67 -4.35
C LEU A 83 9.88 -0.54 -5.24
N LYS A 84 10.04 -0.35 -6.55
CA LYS A 84 10.40 -1.43 -7.49
C LYS A 84 11.72 -2.11 -7.11
N LYS A 85 12.74 -1.32 -6.77
CA LYS A 85 14.07 -1.84 -6.44
C LYS A 85 14.11 -2.60 -5.11
N ASN A 86 13.41 -2.11 -4.08
CA ASN A 86 13.44 -2.74 -2.76
C ASN A 86 12.50 -3.96 -2.70
N LEU A 87 11.32 -3.89 -3.32
CA LEU A 87 10.31 -4.94 -3.18
C LEU A 87 10.29 -5.96 -4.33
N GLY A 88 10.85 -5.62 -5.49
CA GLY A 88 10.90 -6.54 -6.64
C GLY A 88 9.53 -6.92 -7.20
N ILE A 89 8.51 -6.07 -7.03
CA ILE A 89 7.13 -6.30 -7.47
C ILE A 89 6.68 -5.26 -8.50
N ASN A 90 5.52 -5.49 -9.11
CA ASN A 90 4.92 -4.53 -10.01
C ASN A 90 4.45 -3.29 -9.25
N VAL A 91 4.81 -2.10 -9.70
CA VAL A 91 4.45 -0.84 -9.04
C VAL A 91 4.05 0.14 -10.13
N GLU A 92 2.79 0.54 -10.16
CA GLU A 92 2.27 1.36 -11.24
C GLU A 92 1.38 2.48 -10.74
N ARG A 93 1.41 3.59 -11.48
CA ARG A 93 0.55 4.73 -11.23
C ARG A 93 -0.74 4.59 -12.01
N ILE A 94 -1.84 4.96 -11.36
CA ILE A 94 -3.15 4.99 -11.99
C ILE A 94 -3.51 6.44 -12.32
N GLU A 95 -3.73 6.73 -13.60
CA GLU A 95 -4.24 8.02 -14.08
C GLU A 95 -5.70 8.21 -13.64
N SER A 96 -5.89 8.78 -12.44
CA SER A 96 -7.19 9.02 -11.84
C SER A 96 -7.22 10.32 -11.06
N LYS A 97 -8.39 10.99 -11.05
CA LYS A 97 -8.66 12.08 -10.09
C LYS A 97 -9.00 11.56 -8.68
N LYS A 98 -9.25 10.25 -8.53
CA LYS A 98 -9.65 9.58 -7.28
C LYS A 98 -8.42 8.85 -6.74
N THR A 99 -7.62 9.55 -5.95
CA THR A 99 -6.24 9.11 -5.64
C THR A 99 -6.09 8.42 -4.29
N ALA A 100 -7.16 8.30 -3.51
CA ALA A 100 -7.13 7.61 -2.23
C ALA A 100 -7.36 6.10 -2.42
N PHE A 101 -6.41 5.40 -3.07
CA PHE A 101 -6.62 4.00 -3.44
C PHE A 101 -6.84 3.05 -2.25
N GLY A 102 -6.18 3.27 -1.12
CA GLY A 102 -6.42 2.48 0.10
C GLY A 102 -7.82 2.68 0.71
N ASN A 103 -8.55 3.72 0.32
CA ASN A 103 -9.96 3.91 0.68
C ASN A 103 -10.93 3.34 -0.38
N LEU A 104 -10.46 3.12 -1.61
CA LEU A 104 -11.30 2.79 -2.77
C LEU A 104 -11.15 1.35 -3.21
N VAL A 105 -10.11 0.67 -2.77
CA VAL A 105 -9.75 -0.68 -3.17
C VAL A 105 -9.43 -1.47 -1.90
N LEU A 106 -10.04 -2.64 -1.77
CA LEU A 106 -9.67 -3.66 -0.80
C LEU A 106 -9.12 -4.85 -1.58
N ALA A 107 -7.86 -5.20 -1.40
CA ALA A 107 -7.22 -6.28 -2.14
C ALA A 107 -6.62 -7.37 -1.24
N ASN A 108 -6.54 -8.57 -1.79
CA ASN A 108 -5.66 -9.63 -1.32
C ASN A 108 -5.05 -10.37 -2.53
N ASP A 109 -4.40 -11.50 -2.29
CA ASP A 109 -3.74 -12.30 -3.33
C ASP A 109 -4.71 -13.13 -4.19
N GLN A 110 -6.02 -13.07 -3.92
CA GLN A 110 -7.04 -13.82 -4.64
C GLN A 110 -8.06 -12.94 -5.38
N GLY A 111 -8.29 -11.72 -4.91
CA GLY A 111 -9.24 -10.81 -5.52
C GLY A 111 -9.14 -9.40 -4.94
N ALA A 112 -9.82 -8.47 -5.59
CA ALA A 112 -10.01 -7.12 -5.06
C ALA A 112 -11.46 -6.67 -5.20
N LEU A 113 -11.93 -5.91 -4.20
CA LEU A 113 -13.20 -5.19 -4.24
C LEU A 113 -12.89 -3.70 -4.45
N VAL A 114 -13.46 -3.10 -5.49
CA VAL A 114 -13.23 -1.71 -5.86
C VAL A 114 -14.51 -0.90 -5.82
N SER A 115 -14.37 0.36 -5.41
CA SER A 115 -15.49 1.28 -5.30
C SER A 115 -16.22 1.50 -6.65
N PRO A 116 -17.56 1.64 -6.65
CA PRO A 116 -18.35 1.90 -7.85
C PRO A 116 -18.05 3.25 -8.51
N ILE A 117 -17.35 4.15 -7.81
CA ILE A 117 -16.93 5.43 -8.38
C ILE A 117 -15.79 5.28 -9.40
N LEU A 118 -15.07 4.15 -9.40
CA LEU A 118 -13.97 3.89 -10.33
C LEU A 118 -14.54 3.50 -11.71
N SER A 119 -13.95 4.06 -12.76
CA SER A 119 -14.29 3.77 -14.14
C SER A 119 -13.73 2.43 -14.58
N LYS A 120 -14.30 1.84 -15.62
CA LYS A 120 -13.82 0.56 -16.20
C LYS A 120 -12.33 0.59 -16.59
N LYS A 121 -11.81 1.75 -17.04
CA LYS A 121 -10.38 1.92 -17.37
C LYS A 121 -9.51 1.83 -16.11
N GLU A 122 -9.93 2.49 -15.02
CA GLU A 122 -9.25 2.45 -13.73
C GLU A 122 -9.28 1.03 -13.15
N VAL A 123 -10.45 0.38 -13.16
CA VAL A 123 -10.63 -1.01 -12.69
C VAL A 123 -9.72 -1.98 -13.45
N LYS A 124 -9.68 -1.91 -14.78
CA LYS A 124 -8.81 -2.78 -15.58
C LYS A 124 -7.33 -2.59 -15.26
N LYS A 125 -6.89 -1.36 -15.04
CA LYS A 125 -5.51 -1.09 -14.62
C LYS A 125 -5.20 -1.66 -13.24
N ILE A 126 -6.15 -1.59 -12.31
CA ILE A 126 -6.00 -2.19 -10.96
C ILE A 126 -5.88 -3.71 -11.08
N GLU A 127 -6.73 -4.35 -11.89
CA GLU A 127 -6.70 -5.79 -12.18
C GLU A 127 -5.34 -6.22 -12.76
N ASP A 128 -4.85 -5.50 -13.78
CA ASP A 128 -3.56 -5.80 -14.42
C ASP A 128 -2.38 -5.67 -13.44
N VAL A 129 -2.43 -4.68 -12.53
CA VAL A 129 -1.32 -4.40 -11.60
C VAL A 129 -1.30 -5.36 -10.42
N LEU A 130 -2.47 -5.62 -9.83
CA LEU A 130 -2.62 -6.51 -8.68
C LEU A 130 -2.66 -7.99 -9.09
N GLY A 131 -2.87 -8.30 -10.37
CA GLY A 131 -2.86 -9.66 -10.90
C GLY A 131 -3.93 -10.56 -10.30
N VAL A 132 -5.08 -10.00 -9.93
CA VAL A 132 -6.21 -10.71 -9.31
C VAL A 132 -7.53 -10.23 -9.91
N GLU A 133 -8.57 -11.06 -9.83
CA GLU A 133 -9.90 -10.70 -10.30
C GLU A 133 -10.47 -9.52 -9.50
N VAL A 134 -11.07 -8.55 -10.19
CA VAL A 134 -11.61 -7.34 -9.56
C VAL A 134 -13.12 -7.30 -9.65
N PHE A 135 -13.76 -7.18 -8.49
CA PHE A 135 -15.21 -7.00 -8.33
C PHE A 135 -15.51 -5.56 -7.98
N GLN A 136 -16.55 -4.98 -8.57
CA GLN A 136 -16.97 -3.61 -8.26
C GLN A 136 -18.21 -3.61 -7.37
N GLY A 137 -18.14 -2.95 -6.21
CA GLY A 137 -19.21 -2.95 -5.20
C GLY A 137 -19.04 -1.91 -4.11
#